data_AF-A0A7J6PWP2-F1
#
_entry.id   AF-A0A7J6PWP2-F1
#
_cell.length_a   1.000
_cell.length_b   1.000
_cell.length_c   1.000
_cell.angle_alpha   90.00
_cell.angle_beta   90.00
_cell.angle_gamma   90.00
#
_symmetry.space_group_name_H-M   'P 1'
#
loop_
_entity.id
_entity.type
_entity.pdbx_description
1 polymer ?
#
loop_
_entity_poly.entity_id
_entity_poly.type
_entity_poly.pdbx_seq_one_letter_code
_entity_poly.pdbx_strand_id
1 'polypeptide(L)'
;MSFLVDTERPQKLDELTFHPSLTRTLKKLAASKDCPHLLFYGPSGGGKMTRIRCLLEGMFGPGAEKTSTSFRQFKATTSTTVDIQVVVSAFHVEVTPSDVGIRDAAVIQQVFVEDIAKDIVTEQSPKRMLAVRAKLYTLLTQWIDARDVFYHLVLCLGQRMGSSEDKLRNLTQLAARYEGRRAKSAKAVMQLEAFVAQTMMIIINSPGK
;
A
#
# COMPACT_ATOMS: atom_id res chain seq x y z
N MET A 1 -17.06 19.19 -18.44
CA MET A 1 -16.70 19.14 -19.87
C MET A 1 -15.39 18.36 -19.97
N SER A 2 -15.39 17.19 -20.59
CA SER A 2 -14.16 16.45 -20.87
C SER A 2 -13.41 17.11 -22.01
N PHE A 3 -12.11 17.32 -21.86
CA PHE A 3 -11.27 17.80 -22.96
C PHE A 3 -11.16 16.71 -24.03
N LEU A 4 -11.05 17.09 -25.31
CA LEU A 4 -10.83 16.14 -26.42
C LEU A 4 -9.61 15.24 -26.18
N VAL A 5 -8.62 15.76 -25.45
CA VAL A 5 -7.42 15.03 -25.07
C VAL A 5 -7.73 13.83 -24.16
N ASP A 6 -8.76 13.92 -23.32
CA ASP A 6 -9.14 12.82 -22.43
C ASP A 6 -10.03 11.80 -23.13
N THR A 7 -10.83 12.21 -24.12
CA THR A 7 -11.65 11.28 -24.92
C THR A 7 -10.82 10.45 -25.89
N GLU A 8 -9.76 11.04 -26.46
CA GLU A 8 -8.86 10.36 -27.40
C GLU A 8 -7.66 9.69 -26.72
N ARG A 9 -7.64 9.60 -25.38
CA ARG A 9 -6.54 8.95 -24.67
C ARG A 9 -6.60 7.42 -24.91
N PRO A 10 -5.52 6.81 -25.43
CA PRO A 10 -5.43 5.35 -25.54
C PRO A 10 -5.67 4.65 -24.21
N GLN A 11 -6.52 3.63 -24.21
CA GLN A 11 -6.75 2.77 -23.04
C GLN A 11 -5.91 1.50 -23.17
N LYS A 12 -5.83 0.93 -24.38
CA LYS A 12 -5.10 -0.33 -24.61
C LYS A 12 -3.66 -0.11 -25.06
N LEU A 13 -2.80 -1.09 -24.75
CA LEU A 13 -1.41 -1.11 -25.25
C LEU A 13 -1.33 -1.16 -26.77
N ASP A 14 -2.34 -1.70 -27.46
CA ASP A 14 -2.41 -1.77 -28.93
C ASP A 14 -2.65 -0.42 -29.60
N GLU A 15 -3.32 0.51 -28.90
CA GLU A 15 -3.68 1.83 -29.40
C GLU A 15 -2.51 2.82 -29.31
N LEU A 16 -1.39 2.44 -28.68
CA LEU A 16 -0.21 3.26 -28.53
C LEU A 16 0.56 3.39 -29.85
N THR A 17 0.52 4.58 -30.44
CA THR A 17 1.16 4.90 -31.73
C THR A 17 2.67 5.15 -31.63
N PHE A 18 3.14 5.75 -30.53
CA PHE A 18 4.56 6.09 -30.36
C PHE A 18 5.41 4.88 -29.95
N HIS A 19 6.68 4.83 -30.39
CA HIS A 19 7.70 3.82 -30.02
C HIS A 19 7.19 2.36 -29.98
N PRO A 20 7.02 1.71 -31.15
CA PRO A 20 6.45 0.36 -31.22
C PRO A 20 7.33 -0.71 -30.55
N SER A 21 8.64 -0.51 -30.50
CA SER A 21 9.58 -1.38 -29.79
C SER A 21 9.31 -1.40 -28.28
N LEU A 22 9.08 -0.24 -27.66
CA LEU A 22 8.74 -0.12 -26.25
C LEU A 22 7.38 -0.77 -25.96
N THR A 23 6.38 -0.54 -26.82
CA THR A 23 5.07 -1.17 -26.69
C THR A 23 5.17 -2.70 -26.74
N ARG A 24 6.03 -3.26 -27.60
CA ARG A 24 6.30 -4.71 -27.64
C ARG A 24 6.91 -5.21 -26.32
N THR A 25 7.84 -4.47 -25.73
CA THR A 25 8.44 -4.82 -24.44
C THR A 25 7.41 -4.74 -23.31
N LEU A 26 6.60 -3.69 -23.26
CA LEU A 26 5.53 -3.54 -22.27
C LEU A 26 4.48 -4.65 -22.37
N LYS A 27 4.13 -5.10 -23.58
CA LYS A 27 3.25 -6.26 -23.77
C LYS A 27 3.84 -7.55 -23.23
N LYS A 28 5.13 -7.81 -23.50
CA LYS A 28 5.82 -8.97 -22.93
C LYS A 28 5.86 -8.92 -21.41
N LEU A 29 6.04 -7.72 -20.84
CA LEU A 29 6.06 -7.49 -19.41
C LEU A 29 4.66 -7.65 -18.78
N ALA A 30 3.61 -7.18 -19.45
CA ALA A 30 2.22 -7.39 -19.02
C ALA A 30 1.82 -8.87 -19.01
N ALA A 31 2.37 -9.68 -19.93
CA ALA A 31 2.16 -11.13 -19.95
C ALA A 31 2.97 -11.88 -18.88
N SER A 32 4.03 -11.25 -18.34
CA SER A 32 4.84 -11.85 -17.29
C SER A 32 4.21 -11.66 -15.91
N LYS A 33 4.40 -12.65 -15.03
CA LYS A 33 3.84 -12.61 -13.66
C LYS A 33 4.67 -11.73 -12.71
N ASP A 34 5.94 -11.50 -13.06
CA ASP A 34 6.89 -10.73 -12.26
C ASP A 34 7.20 -9.41 -12.96
N CYS A 35 6.74 -8.30 -12.37
CA CYS A 35 7.00 -6.96 -12.86
C CYS A 35 8.17 -6.35 -12.08
N PRO A 36 9.31 -6.03 -12.73
CA PRO A 36 10.39 -5.30 -12.08
C PRO A 36 9.96 -3.86 -11.74
N HIS A 37 10.74 -3.18 -10.89
CA HIS A 37 10.54 -1.75 -10.68
C HIS A 37 10.82 -0.98 -11.98
N LEU A 38 9.87 -0.15 -12.41
CA LEU A 38 9.95 0.61 -13.66
C LEU A 38 10.05 2.10 -13.37
N LEU A 39 10.94 2.77 -14.12
CA LEU A 39 11.06 4.22 -14.14
C LEU A 39 10.69 4.74 -15.53
N PHE A 40 9.61 5.52 -15.62
CA PHE A 40 9.20 6.20 -16.84
C PHE A 40 9.72 7.64 -16.84
N TYR A 41 10.64 7.97 -17.76
CA TYR A 41 11.20 9.32 -17.90
C TYR A 41 11.07 9.83 -19.35
N GLY A 42 11.14 11.15 -19.53
CA GLY A 42 11.02 11.80 -20.85
C GLY A 42 10.33 13.17 -20.79
N PRO A 43 10.11 13.83 -21.93
CA PRO A 43 9.51 15.17 -22.02
C PRO A 43 8.04 15.18 -21.56
N SER A 44 7.54 16.37 -21.17
CA SER A 44 6.11 16.55 -20.90
C SER A 44 5.29 16.25 -22.15
N GLY A 45 4.12 15.63 -22.00
CA GLY A 45 3.29 15.21 -23.13
C GLY A 45 3.73 13.94 -23.86
N GLY A 46 4.87 13.32 -23.50
CA GLY A 46 5.36 12.08 -24.14
C GLY A 46 4.53 10.80 -23.88
N GLY A 47 3.32 10.92 -23.33
CA GLY A 47 2.43 9.79 -23.06
C GLY A 47 2.87 8.86 -21.92
N LYS A 48 3.80 9.29 -21.06
CA LYS A 48 4.33 8.48 -19.94
C LYS A 48 3.22 7.92 -19.05
N MET A 49 2.32 8.78 -18.58
CA MET A 49 1.21 8.38 -17.72
C MET A 49 0.20 7.49 -18.45
N THR A 50 -0.08 7.79 -19.72
CA THR A 50 -0.93 6.95 -20.56
C THR A 50 -0.36 5.54 -20.67
N ARG A 51 0.96 5.38 -20.91
CA ARG A 51 1.60 4.05 -20.96
C ARG A 51 1.51 3.29 -19.65
N ILE A 52 1.68 3.96 -18.51
CA ILE A 52 1.54 3.34 -17.18
C ILE A 52 0.11 2.81 -17.02
N ARG A 53 -0.90 3.61 -17.38
CA ARG A 53 -2.30 3.19 -17.32
C ARG A 53 -2.61 2.01 -18.25
N CYS A 54 -2.16 2.06 -19.51
CA CYS A 54 -2.31 0.94 -20.45
C CYS A 54 -1.59 -0.33 -19.96
N LEU A 55 -0.43 -0.19 -19.30
CA LEU A 55 0.29 -1.32 -18.71
C LEU A 55 -0.51 -1.94 -17.56
N LEU A 56 -1.06 -1.11 -16.66
CA LEU A 56 -1.90 -1.57 -15.56
C LEU A 56 -3.17 -2.26 -16.05
N GLU A 57 -3.80 -1.73 -17.10
CA GLU A 57 -4.94 -2.39 -17.76
C GLU A 57 -4.52 -3.72 -18.40
N GLY A 58 -3.37 -3.78 -19.06
CA GLY A 58 -2.85 -5.02 -19.64
C GLY A 58 -2.54 -6.11 -18.61
N MET A 59 -2.16 -5.72 -17.38
CA MET A 59 -1.82 -6.64 -16.29
C MET A 59 -3.04 -7.09 -15.47
N PHE A 60 -3.92 -6.16 -15.12
CA PHE A 60 -5.02 -6.39 -14.16
C PHE A 60 -6.42 -6.31 -14.80
N GLY A 61 -6.49 -5.99 -16.09
CA GLY A 61 -7.73 -5.80 -16.83
C GLY A 61 -8.39 -4.43 -16.60
N PRO A 62 -9.64 -4.25 -17.09
CA PRO A 62 -10.35 -2.97 -17.06
C PRO A 62 -10.69 -2.49 -15.65
N GLY A 63 -10.57 -3.35 -14.64
CA GLY A 63 -10.75 -2.96 -13.24
C GLY A 63 -9.67 -2.02 -12.72
N ALA A 64 -8.52 -1.92 -13.40
CA ALA A 64 -7.46 -0.99 -13.03
C ALA A 64 -7.88 0.48 -13.24
N GLU A 65 -8.64 0.79 -14.30
CA GLU A 65 -9.03 2.16 -14.63
C GLU A 65 -10.02 2.77 -13.62
N LYS A 66 -10.79 1.93 -12.92
CA LYS A 66 -11.71 2.36 -11.87
C LYS A 66 -10.91 2.85 -10.67
N THR A 67 -10.68 4.15 -10.63
CA THR A 67 -9.97 4.82 -9.53
C THR A 67 -10.93 5.69 -8.73
N SER A 68 -10.71 5.70 -7.41
CA SER A 68 -11.38 6.62 -6.48
C SER A 68 -10.33 7.53 -5.89
N THR A 69 -10.56 8.84 -5.99
CA THR A 69 -9.73 9.84 -5.34
C THR A 69 -10.13 9.95 -3.87
N SER A 70 -9.17 9.80 -2.97
CA SER A 70 -9.38 10.01 -1.54
C SER A 70 -8.33 10.95 -0.99
N PHE A 71 -8.75 11.92 -0.16
CA PHE A 71 -7.81 12.68 0.66
C PHE A 71 -7.45 11.84 1.86
N ARG A 72 -6.15 11.56 2.03
CA ARG A 72 -5.64 10.86 3.21
C ARG A 72 -4.78 11.81 4.03
N GLN A 73 -5.09 11.88 5.31
CA GLN A 73 -4.37 12.66 6.29
C GLN A 73 -3.21 11.84 6.84
N PHE A 74 -1.99 12.24 6.47
CA PHE A 74 -0.78 11.62 6.98
C PHE A 74 -0.16 12.48 8.08
N LYS A 75 0.14 11.87 9.22
CA LYS A 75 0.87 12.52 10.30
C LYS A 75 2.36 12.39 10.02
N ALA A 76 2.90 13.35 9.27
CA ALA A 76 4.32 13.38 8.95
C ALA A 76 5.20 13.75 10.17
N THR A 77 4.66 14.48 11.17
CA THR A 77 5.34 14.80 12.43
C THR A 77 4.31 14.99 13.56
N THR A 78 4.72 14.90 14.83
CA THR A 78 3.85 15.12 16.01
C THR A 78 3.00 16.39 15.94
N SER A 79 3.47 17.42 15.24
CA SER A 79 2.79 18.72 15.11
C SER A 79 2.21 19.03 13.72
N THR A 80 2.48 18.23 12.67
CA THR A 80 2.00 18.55 11.30
C THR A 80 1.32 17.38 10.62
N THR A 81 0.06 17.59 10.24
CA THR A 81 -0.72 16.74 9.35
C THR A 81 -0.60 17.27 7.92
N VAL A 82 -0.38 16.36 6.97
CA VAL A 82 -0.35 16.69 5.54
C VAL A 82 -1.45 15.90 4.86
N ASP A 83 -2.31 16.61 4.13
CA ASP A 83 -3.41 16.03 3.38
C ASP A 83 -2.90 15.74 1.97
N ILE A 84 -2.87 14.46 1.62
CA ILE A 84 -2.35 14.02 0.31
C ILE A 84 -3.50 13.42 -0.47
N GLN A 85 -3.59 13.83 -1.72
CA GLN A 85 -4.49 13.20 -2.67
C GLN A 85 -3.91 11.85 -3.07
N VAL A 86 -4.56 10.79 -2.60
CA VAL A 86 -4.23 9.41 -2.95
C VAL A 86 -5.30 8.87 -3.87
N VAL A 87 -4.88 8.44 -5.05
CA VAL A 87 -5.76 7.80 -6.02
C VAL A 87 -5.65 6.29 -5.82
N VAL A 88 -6.77 5.67 -5.43
CA VAL A 88 -6.81 4.25 -5.07
C VAL A 88 -7.67 3.50 -6.09
N SER A 89 -7.11 2.43 -6.64
CA SER A 89 -7.81 1.42 -7.44
C SER A 89 -7.90 0.12 -6.65
N ALA A 90 -8.62 -0.87 -7.19
CA ALA A 90 -8.63 -2.23 -6.66
C ALA A 90 -7.24 -2.90 -6.71
N PHE A 91 -6.39 -2.47 -7.65
CA PHE A 91 -5.11 -3.14 -7.95
C PHE A 91 -3.87 -2.26 -7.76
N HIS A 92 -4.02 -0.93 -7.66
CA HIS A 92 -2.89 -0.02 -7.53
C HIS A 92 -3.24 1.21 -6.69
N VAL A 93 -2.21 1.88 -6.19
CA VAL A 93 -2.29 3.15 -5.47
C VAL A 93 -1.33 4.13 -6.15
N GLU A 94 -1.85 5.27 -6.56
CA GLU A 94 -1.08 6.39 -7.11
C GLU A 94 -0.97 7.48 -6.04
N VAL A 95 0.25 7.93 -5.81
CA VAL A 95 0.61 8.96 -4.83
C VAL A 95 1.51 9.96 -5.52
N THR A 96 1.22 11.25 -5.36
CA THR A 96 2.08 12.35 -5.82
C THR A 96 2.91 12.86 -4.64
N PRO A 97 4.19 12.47 -4.52
CA PRO A 97 5.01 12.82 -3.36
C PRO A 97 5.39 14.31 -3.32
N SER A 98 5.23 15.05 -4.43
CA SER A 98 5.57 16.47 -4.53
C SER A 98 4.84 17.34 -3.50
N ASP A 99 3.64 16.94 -3.09
CA ASP A 99 2.82 17.69 -2.13
C ASP A 99 3.36 17.61 -0.69
N VAL A 100 4.33 16.73 -0.42
CA VAL A 100 4.86 16.43 0.91
C VAL A 100 6.27 16.99 1.15
N GLY A 101 6.91 17.51 0.10
CA GLY A 101 8.31 17.96 0.14
C GLY A 101 9.27 16.82 0.50
N ILE A 102 10.11 17.02 1.52
CA ILE A 102 11.21 16.10 1.90
C ILE A 102 10.71 14.87 2.70
N ARG A 103 9.39 14.75 2.92
CA ARG A 103 8.80 13.73 3.82
C ARG A 103 8.06 12.62 3.07
N ASP A 104 8.37 12.45 1.79
CA ASP A 104 7.84 11.42 0.91
C ASP A 104 8.07 10.00 1.43
N ALA A 105 9.26 9.70 1.96
CA ALA A 105 9.59 8.39 2.53
C ALA A 105 8.64 8.01 3.69
N ALA A 106 8.35 8.95 4.60
CA ALA A 106 7.45 8.73 5.73
C ALA A 106 6.00 8.50 5.27
N VAL A 107 5.57 9.19 4.21
CA VAL A 107 4.23 9.01 3.63
C VAL A 107 4.10 7.65 2.97
N ILE A 108 5.08 7.26 2.14
CA ILE A 108 5.07 5.95 1.46
C ILE A 108 5.03 4.83 2.49
N GLN A 109 5.81 4.95 3.56
CA GLN A 109 5.79 4.02 4.69
C GLN A 109 4.40 3.93 5.33
N GLN A 110 3.75 5.06 5.62
CA GLN A 110 2.41 5.08 6.20
C GLN A 110 1.37 4.44 5.27
N VAL A 111 1.40 4.75 3.97
CA VAL A 111 0.51 4.14 2.97
C VAL A 111 0.64 2.62 2.96
N PHE A 112 1.86 2.10 3.02
CA PHE A 112 2.10 0.65 2.98
C PHE A 112 1.66 -0.04 4.28
N VAL A 113 1.90 0.58 5.44
CA VAL A 113 1.44 0.06 6.74
C VAL A 113 -0.09 0.09 6.83
N GLU A 114 -0.74 1.13 6.31
CA GLU A 114 -2.20 1.20 6.23
C GLU A 114 -2.80 0.08 5.38
N ASP A 115 -2.15 -0.28 4.27
CA ASP A 115 -2.56 -1.38 3.41
C ASP A 115 -2.39 -2.74 4.12
N ILE A 116 -1.28 -2.95 4.81
CA ILE A 116 -1.10 -4.13 5.68
C ILE A 116 -2.20 -4.20 6.76
N ALA A 117 -2.48 -3.09 7.43
CA ALA A 117 -3.52 -3.05 8.46
C ALA A 117 -4.91 -3.36 7.88
N LYS A 118 -5.22 -2.86 6.67
CA LYS A 118 -6.46 -3.18 5.95
C LYS A 118 -6.53 -4.68 5.64
N ASP A 119 -5.45 -5.28 5.17
CA ASP A 119 -5.37 -6.71 4.88
C ASP A 119 -5.61 -7.57 6.13
N ILE A 120 -5.06 -7.18 7.28
CA ILE A 120 -5.24 -7.88 8.56
C ILE A 120 -6.70 -7.86 9.02
N VAL A 121 -7.38 -6.73 8.85
CA VAL A 121 -8.78 -6.54 9.28
C VAL A 121 -9.78 -7.16 8.31
N THR A 122 -9.46 -7.21 7.02
CA THR A 122 -10.38 -7.75 6.00
C THR A 122 -10.44 -9.27 5.99
N GLU A 123 -9.31 -9.97 6.18
CA GLU A 123 -9.26 -11.43 6.09
C GLU A 123 -8.28 -12.03 7.11
N GLN A 124 -8.79 -12.86 8.02
CA GLN A 124 -8.00 -13.54 9.05
C GLN A 124 -7.74 -15.01 8.68
N SER A 125 -7.11 -15.25 7.53
CA SER A 125 -6.76 -16.60 7.03
C SER A 125 -5.25 -16.84 7.06
N PRO A 126 -4.77 -18.10 7.17
CA PRO A 126 -3.35 -18.42 7.06
C PRO A 126 -2.74 -17.98 5.71
N LYS A 127 -3.54 -18.01 4.64
CA LYS A 127 -3.14 -17.53 3.31
C LYS A 127 -2.89 -16.03 3.32
N ARG A 128 -3.77 -15.24 3.95
CA ARG A 128 -3.59 -13.80 4.08
C ARG A 128 -2.40 -13.46 4.97
N MET A 129 -2.20 -14.21 6.05
CA MET A 129 -1.03 -14.07 6.92
C MET A 129 0.28 -14.21 6.11
N LEU A 130 0.38 -15.21 5.23
CA LEU A 130 1.56 -15.39 4.37
C LEU A 130 1.80 -14.19 3.45
N ALA A 131 0.73 -13.63 2.87
CA ALA A 131 0.83 -12.41 2.06
C ALA A 131 1.28 -11.20 2.89
N VAL A 132 0.74 -11.02 4.10
CA VAL A 132 1.16 -9.96 5.04
C VAL A 132 2.63 -10.13 5.44
N ARG A 133 3.08 -11.37 5.65
CA ARG A 133 4.49 -11.66 5.94
C ARG A 133 5.41 -11.21 4.82
N ALA A 134 5.06 -11.48 3.56
CA ALA A 134 5.83 -10.99 2.40
C ALA A 134 5.92 -9.47 2.38
N LYS A 135 4.80 -8.77 2.63
CA LYS A 135 4.74 -7.30 2.74
C LYS A 135 5.62 -6.76 3.89
N LEU A 136 5.63 -7.43 5.04
CA LEU A 136 6.48 -7.04 6.16
C LEU A 136 7.97 -7.21 5.83
N TYR A 137 8.35 -8.27 5.10
CA TYR A 137 9.74 -8.44 4.66
C TYR A 137 10.18 -7.36 3.69
N THR A 138 9.32 -6.95 2.74
CA THR A 138 9.67 -5.87 1.81
C THR A 138 9.92 -4.56 2.55
N LEU A 139 9.12 -4.22 3.57
CA LEU A 139 9.34 -3.03 4.39
C LEU A 139 10.67 -3.08 5.15
N LEU A 140 10.95 -4.19 5.81
CA LEU A 140 12.14 -4.33 6.64
C LEU A 140 13.43 -4.36 5.81
N THR A 141 13.35 -4.79 4.56
CA THR A 141 14.47 -4.78 3.62
C THR A 141 14.72 -3.38 3.05
N GLN A 142 13.67 -2.54 2.93
CA GLN A 142 13.76 -1.18 2.40
C GLN A 142 14.11 -0.12 3.47
N TRP A 143 14.91 -0.48 4.48
CA TRP A 143 15.46 0.42 5.49
C TRP A 143 14.43 1.11 6.40
N ILE A 144 13.31 0.45 6.69
CA ILE A 144 12.36 0.90 7.71
C ILE A 144 12.59 0.10 8.99
N ASP A 145 12.84 0.78 10.11
CA ASP A 145 13.01 0.11 11.41
C ASP A 145 11.72 -0.61 11.80
N ALA A 146 11.85 -1.85 12.26
CA ALA A 146 10.73 -2.65 12.71
C ALA A 146 9.91 -1.93 13.80
N ARG A 147 10.55 -1.12 14.64
CA ARG A 147 9.91 -0.31 15.68
C ARG A 147 8.89 0.65 15.07
N ASP A 148 9.27 1.35 14.01
CA ASP A 148 8.39 2.33 13.36
C ASP A 148 7.24 1.60 12.65
N VAL A 149 7.52 0.48 11.96
CA VAL A 149 6.48 -0.37 11.37
C VAL A 149 5.47 -0.79 12.43
N PHE A 150 5.93 -1.23 13.61
CA PHE A 150 5.05 -1.67 14.67
C PHE A 150 4.19 -0.55 15.25
N TYR A 151 4.80 0.60 15.55
CA TYR A 151 4.08 1.74 16.12
C TYR A 151 2.97 2.21 15.18
N HIS A 152 3.30 2.39 13.90
CA HIS A 152 2.31 2.74 12.88
C HIS A 152 1.25 1.66 12.70
N LEU A 153 1.62 0.37 12.73
CA LEU A 153 0.68 -0.73 12.60
C LEU A 153 -0.34 -0.76 13.75
N VAL A 154 0.10 -0.57 14.99
CA VAL A 154 -0.79 -0.50 16.16
C VAL A 154 -1.76 0.67 16.03
N LEU A 155 -1.28 1.84 15.63
CA LEU A 155 -2.14 3.02 15.42
C LEU A 155 -3.18 2.79 14.32
N CYS A 156 -2.77 2.28 13.17
CA CYS A 156 -3.67 1.99 12.05
C CYS A 156 -4.72 0.92 12.41
N LEU A 157 -4.32 -0.12 13.14
CA LEU A 157 -5.23 -1.16 13.62
C LEU A 157 -6.22 -0.59 14.64
N GLY A 158 -5.77 0.24 15.58
CA GLY A 158 -6.64 0.89 16.57
C GLY A 158 -7.72 1.75 15.91
N GLN A 159 -7.37 2.56 14.92
CA GLN A 159 -8.33 3.38 14.16
C GLN A 159 -9.36 2.52 13.42
N ARG A 160 -8.94 1.40 12.84
CA ARG A 160 -9.83 0.50 12.08
C ARG A 160 -10.71 -0.39 12.97
N MET A 161 -10.28 -0.66 14.19
CA MET A 161 -10.99 -1.50 15.16
C MET A 161 -11.89 -0.69 16.12
N GLY A 162 -11.89 0.64 16.01
CA GLY A 162 -12.46 1.61 16.97
C GLY A 162 -13.95 1.51 17.29
N SER A 163 -14.69 0.53 16.74
CA SER A 163 -16.10 0.28 17.07
C SER A 163 -16.31 -0.66 18.27
N SER A 164 -15.26 -1.33 18.78
CA SER A 164 -15.39 -2.27 19.90
C SER A 164 -14.32 -2.02 20.97
N GLU A 165 -14.74 -1.59 22.16
CA GLU A 165 -13.85 -1.29 23.29
C GLU A 165 -13.02 -2.51 23.73
N ASP A 166 -13.63 -3.70 23.74
CA ASP A 166 -12.93 -4.94 24.10
C ASP A 166 -11.79 -5.27 23.13
N LYS A 167 -12.02 -5.08 21.82
CA LYS A 167 -10.99 -5.27 20.80
C LYS A 167 -9.83 -4.30 21.00
N LEU A 168 -10.13 -3.04 21.29
CA LEU A 168 -9.12 -2.01 21.52
C LEU A 168 -8.31 -2.27 22.80
N ARG A 169 -8.98 -2.67 23.90
CA ARG A 169 -8.30 -3.06 25.15
C ARG A 169 -7.34 -4.21 24.92
N ASN A 170 -7.79 -5.27 24.25
CA ASN A 170 -6.98 -6.46 23.98
C ASN A 170 -5.80 -6.14 23.05
N LEU A 171 -6.01 -5.32 22.02
CA LEU A 171 -4.94 -4.85 21.13
C LEU A 171 -3.89 -4.05 21.90
N THR A 172 -4.32 -3.16 22.78
CA THR A 172 -3.43 -2.28 23.56
C THR A 172 -2.57 -3.09 24.55
N GLN A 173 -3.19 -4.05 25.25
CA GLN A 173 -2.48 -4.98 26.13
C GLN A 173 -1.47 -5.84 25.36
N LEU A 174 -1.86 -6.31 24.17
CA LEU A 174 -0.98 -7.04 23.28
C LEU A 174 0.21 -6.17 22.85
N ALA A 175 -0.04 -4.94 22.42
CA ALA A 175 0.99 -4.00 22.00
C ALA A 175 2.02 -3.74 23.10
N ALA A 176 1.56 -3.44 24.33
CA ALA A 176 2.43 -3.23 25.49
C ALA A 176 3.32 -4.46 25.79
N ARG A 177 2.76 -5.67 25.66
CA ARG A 177 3.50 -6.92 25.88
C ARG A 177 4.58 -7.17 24.82
N TYR A 178 4.36 -6.77 23.57
CA TYR A 178 5.32 -6.92 22.49
C TYR A 178 6.39 -5.84 22.50
N GLU A 179 6.04 -4.61 22.90
CA GLU A 179 6.99 -3.53 23.10
C GLU A 179 8.01 -3.86 24.20
N GLY A 180 7.55 -4.33 25.37
CA GLY A 180 8.44 -4.72 26.47
C GLY A 180 9.38 -5.90 26.18
N ARG A 181 9.02 -6.78 25.22
CA ARG A 181 9.85 -7.92 24.78
C ARG A 181 10.85 -7.56 23.69
N ARG A 182 10.67 -6.42 23.03
CA ARG A 182 11.42 -6.03 21.83
C ARG A 182 12.88 -5.70 22.10
N ALA A 183 13.20 -5.21 23.29
CA ALA A 183 14.55 -4.82 23.70
C ALA A 183 15.58 -5.98 23.74
N LYS A 184 15.15 -7.25 23.57
CA LYS A 184 15.98 -8.42 23.85
C LYS A 184 16.20 -9.41 22.69
N SER A 185 15.68 -9.18 21.48
CA SER A 185 15.75 -10.20 20.42
C SER A 185 16.28 -9.70 19.07
N ALA A 186 17.25 -10.42 18.52
CA ALA A 186 17.84 -10.22 17.19
C ALA A 186 16.89 -10.58 16.01
N LYS A 187 15.62 -10.95 16.27
CA LYS A 187 14.68 -11.42 15.24
C LYS A 187 13.40 -10.58 15.23
N ALA A 188 13.54 -9.30 14.88
CA ALA A 188 12.43 -8.33 14.82
C ALA A 188 11.25 -8.79 13.94
N VAL A 189 11.54 -9.49 12.85
CA VAL A 189 10.53 -10.07 11.95
C VAL A 189 9.60 -11.04 12.69
N MET A 190 10.16 -11.98 13.46
CA MET A 190 9.36 -13.02 14.14
C MET A 190 8.41 -12.41 15.18
N GLN A 191 8.82 -11.30 15.81
CA GLN A 191 7.98 -10.59 16.77
C GLN A 191 6.81 -9.87 16.07
N LEU A 192 7.07 -9.21 14.93
CA LEU A 192 6.03 -8.60 14.11
C LEU A 192 5.04 -9.66 13.59
N GLU A 193 5.56 -10.79 13.12
CA GLU A 193 4.79 -11.92 12.64
C GLU A 193 3.84 -12.47 13.72
N ALA A 194 4.40 -12.73 14.92
CA ALA A 194 3.62 -13.23 16.04
C ALA A 194 2.59 -12.20 16.55
N PHE A 195 2.93 -10.91 16.52
CA PHE A 195 1.99 -9.83 16.86
C PHE A 195 0.81 -9.78 15.88
N VAL A 196 1.06 -9.87 14.58
CA VAL A 196 0.01 -9.90 13.55
C VAL A 196 -0.89 -11.12 13.74
N ALA A 197 -0.31 -12.30 13.95
CA ALA A 197 -1.07 -13.53 14.17
C ALA A 197 -1.98 -13.43 15.41
N GLN A 198 -1.47 -12.91 16.53
CA GLN A 198 -2.27 -12.71 17.74
C GLN A 198 -3.36 -11.64 17.55
N THR A 199 -3.08 -10.60 16.77
CA THR A 199 -4.08 -9.59 16.40
C THR A 199 -5.20 -10.20 15.56
N MET A 200 -4.89 -11.03 14.57
CA MET A 200 -5.89 -11.76 13.78
C MET A 200 -6.78 -12.64 14.68
N MET A 201 -6.20 -13.31 15.68
CA MET A 201 -6.96 -14.10 16.66
C MET A 201 -7.88 -13.25 17.53
N ILE A 202 -7.45 -12.06 17.97
CA ILE A 202 -8.31 -11.12 18.71
C ILE A 202 -9.51 -10.70 17.85
N ILE A 203 -9.30 -10.47 16.56
CA ILE A 203 -10.37 -10.09 15.63
C ILE A 203 -11.38 -11.24 15.45
N ILE A 204 -10.91 -12.49 15.33
CA ILE A 204 -11.77 -13.67 15.20
C ILE A 204 -12.56 -13.96 16.49
N ASN A 205 -11.88 -13.94 17.63
CA ASN A 205 -12.44 -14.40 18.91
C ASN A 205 -13.31 -13.38 19.63
N SER A 206 -13.34 -12.13 19.17
CA SER A 206 -14.17 -11.10 19.78
C SER A 206 -15.63 -11.25 19.31
N PRO A 207 -16.60 -11.36 20.25
CA PRO A 207 -18.01 -11.53 19.91
C PRO A 207 -18.54 -10.23 19.30
N GLY A 208 -18.80 -10.23 17.99
CA GLY A 208 -19.26 -9.03 17.28
C GLY A 208 -19.20 -9.18 15.76
N LYS A 209 -19.63 -10.33 15.25
CA LYS A 209 -20.16 -10.50 13.90
C LYS A 209 -21.60 -10.99 14.04
#